data_AF-A0A918NVU4-F1
#
_entry.id   AF-A0A918NVU4-F1
#
_cell.length_a   1.000
_cell.length_b   1.000
_cell.length_c   1.000
_cell.angle_alpha   90.00
_cell.angle_beta   90.00
_cell.angle_gamma   90.00
#
_symmetry.space_group_name_H-M   'P 1'
#
loop_
_entity.id
_entity.type
_entity.pdbx_description
1 polymer ?
#
loop_
_entity_poly.entity_id
_entity_poly.type
_entity_poly.pdbx_seq_one_letter_code
_entity_poly.pdbx_strand_id
1 'polypeptide(L)'
;MRTRVRAGDPDAFAGLFDAYARAVYNHAFRLTADWSAAEDVMSATFMEAWRRRTSVEAEGGSLRPWLLGIATNVARSQYRSNRRYRNAAEAAAAAGAAEEKVEDHAEETAGRLDDRRRIAATLTALSLLKRPEREVLTLCLWEGVEYSEAARALGIPIGTVRSRLSRARGRLRKLADAELLGREREPTAANRQTTGDRGYVIRSAQEGNR
;
A
#
# COMPACT_ATOMS: atom_id res chain seq x y z
N MET A 1 -27.76 1.28 15.62
CA MET A 1 -27.02 1.78 14.44
C MET A 1 -27.45 1.11 13.14
N ARG A 2 -27.29 -0.21 12.97
CA ARG A 2 -27.55 -0.94 11.71
C ARG A 2 -28.95 -0.72 11.12
N THR A 3 -30.00 -0.89 11.91
CA THR A 3 -31.40 -0.70 11.46
C THR A 3 -31.68 0.72 10.98
N ARG A 4 -31.15 1.74 11.67
CA ARG A 4 -31.29 3.16 11.29
C ARG A 4 -30.56 3.47 9.97
N VAL A 5 -29.31 3.00 9.84
CA VAL A 5 -28.55 3.08 8.57
C VAL A 5 -29.32 2.40 7.43
N ARG A 6 -29.84 1.20 7.67
CA ARG A 6 -30.62 0.43 6.69
C ARG A 6 -31.89 1.18 6.26
N ALA A 7 -32.55 1.87 7.20
CA ALA A 7 -33.74 2.68 6.95
C ALA A 7 -33.43 4.01 6.21
N GLY A 8 -32.17 4.39 6.05
CA GLY A 8 -31.78 5.65 5.41
C GLY A 8 -31.84 6.85 6.33
N ASP A 9 -31.65 6.66 7.63
CA ASP A 9 -31.50 7.74 8.60
C ASP A 9 -30.17 8.49 8.37
N PRO A 10 -30.22 9.80 8.02
CA PRO A 10 -29.02 10.58 7.72
C PRO A 10 -28.06 10.71 8.91
N ASP A 11 -28.57 10.90 10.13
CA ASP A 11 -27.74 11.09 11.33
C ASP A 11 -27.01 9.80 11.70
N ALA A 12 -27.70 8.67 11.57
CA ALA A 12 -27.08 7.37 11.78
C ALA A 12 -25.97 7.09 10.74
N PHE A 13 -26.16 7.58 9.51
CA PHE A 13 -25.14 7.44 8.46
C PHE A 13 -23.97 8.42 8.65
N ALA A 14 -24.22 9.64 9.12
CA ALA A 14 -23.17 10.58 9.52
C ALA A 14 -22.30 9.98 10.63
N GLY A 15 -22.92 9.42 11.69
CA GLY A 15 -22.18 8.72 12.74
C GLY A 15 -21.43 7.48 12.25
N LEU A 16 -21.92 6.82 11.18
CA LEU A 16 -21.18 5.74 10.52
C LEU A 16 -19.94 6.26 9.78
N PHE A 17 -20.08 7.40 9.09
CA PHE A 17 -18.98 8.07 8.42
C PHE A 17 -17.90 8.46 9.44
N ASP A 18 -18.26 9.19 10.49
CA ASP A 18 -17.32 9.66 11.52
C ASP A 18 -16.57 8.50 12.18
N ALA A 19 -17.25 7.38 12.43
CA ALA A 19 -16.66 6.21 13.06
C ALA A 19 -15.65 5.46 12.16
N TYR A 20 -15.84 5.48 10.83
CA TYR A 20 -15.12 4.56 9.93
C TYR A 20 -14.39 5.22 8.76
N ALA A 21 -14.56 6.52 8.50
CA ALA A 21 -13.92 7.22 7.38
C ALA A 21 -12.41 7.00 7.36
N ARG A 22 -11.74 7.19 8.50
CA ARG A 22 -10.29 6.96 8.62
C ARG A 22 -9.88 5.52 8.35
N ALA A 23 -10.66 4.54 8.79
CA ALA A 23 -10.35 3.13 8.55
C ALA A 23 -10.51 2.78 7.05
N VAL A 24 -11.58 3.28 6.42
CA VAL A 24 -11.83 3.12 4.98
C VAL A 24 -10.72 3.78 4.17
N TYR A 25 -10.32 5.00 4.52
CA TYR A 25 -9.22 5.72 3.89
C TYR A 25 -7.89 4.96 4.00
N ASN A 26 -7.50 4.57 5.21
CA ASN A 26 -6.25 3.83 5.42
C ASN A 26 -6.24 2.49 4.66
N HIS A 27 -7.38 1.81 4.60
CA HIS A 27 -7.52 0.59 3.80
C HIS A 27 -7.38 0.87 2.30
N ALA A 28 -8.06 1.91 1.79
CA ALA A 28 -7.94 2.35 0.41
C ALA A 28 -6.50 2.70 0.05
N PHE A 29 -5.81 3.47 0.91
CA PHE A 29 -4.41 3.84 0.73
C PHE A 29 -3.48 2.63 0.65
N ARG A 30 -3.70 1.58 1.46
CA ARG A 30 -2.92 0.33 1.34
C ARG A 30 -3.19 -0.43 0.03
N LEU A 31 -4.32 -0.20 -0.61
CA LEU A 31 -4.65 -0.81 -1.91
C LEU A 31 -4.10 0.02 -3.08
N THR A 32 -4.17 1.35 -3.00
CA THR A 32 -3.82 2.28 -4.09
C THR A 32 -2.37 2.74 -4.04
N ALA A 33 -1.78 2.85 -2.85
CA ALA A 33 -0.51 3.52 -2.58
C ALA A 33 -0.49 4.99 -3.05
N ASP A 34 -1.66 5.60 -3.16
CA ASP A 34 -1.85 6.98 -3.62
C ASP A 34 -2.90 7.65 -2.73
N TRP A 35 -2.59 8.87 -2.27
CA TRP A 35 -3.40 9.61 -1.31
C TRP A 35 -4.69 10.11 -1.95
N SER A 36 -4.59 10.69 -3.15
CA SER A 36 -5.73 11.22 -3.89
C SER A 36 -6.72 10.12 -4.24
N ALA A 37 -6.25 9.01 -4.82
CA ALA A 37 -7.07 7.84 -5.10
C ALA A 37 -7.65 7.22 -3.81
N ALA A 38 -6.96 7.31 -2.67
CA ALA A 38 -7.53 6.82 -1.41
C ALA A 38 -8.71 7.68 -0.93
N GLU A 39 -8.64 9.00 -1.09
CA GLU A 39 -9.76 9.92 -0.81
C GLU A 39 -10.94 9.66 -1.74
N ASP A 40 -10.68 9.49 -3.04
CA ASP A 40 -11.70 9.17 -4.03
C ASP A 40 -12.38 7.83 -3.73
N VAL A 41 -11.59 6.78 -3.42
CA VAL A 41 -12.13 5.48 -3.04
C VAL A 41 -12.95 5.58 -1.77
N MET A 42 -12.50 6.32 -0.75
CA MET A 42 -13.26 6.51 0.49
C MET A 42 -14.61 7.20 0.20
N SER A 43 -14.60 8.32 -0.51
CA SER A 43 -15.81 9.07 -0.86
C SER A 43 -16.79 8.20 -1.64
N ALA A 44 -16.31 7.52 -2.69
CA ALA A 44 -17.12 6.58 -3.48
C ALA A 44 -17.61 5.38 -2.66
N THR A 45 -16.85 4.95 -1.64
CA THR A 45 -17.29 3.89 -0.71
C THR A 45 -18.52 4.32 0.07
N PHE A 46 -18.53 5.51 0.65
CA PHE A 46 -19.68 5.98 1.43
C PHE A 46 -20.88 6.29 0.55
N MET A 47 -20.68 6.83 -0.66
CA MET A 47 -21.77 6.98 -1.64
C MET A 47 -22.39 5.61 -1.99
N GLU A 48 -21.55 4.61 -2.26
CA GLU A 48 -22.04 3.26 -2.58
C GLU A 48 -22.66 2.56 -1.37
N ALA A 49 -22.13 2.79 -0.18
CA ALA A 49 -22.70 2.30 1.08
C ALA A 49 -24.09 2.87 1.31
N TRP A 50 -24.30 4.17 1.09
CA TRP A 50 -25.62 4.79 1.15
C TRP A 50 -26.59 4.15 0.15
N ARG A 51 -26.16 3.96 -1.09
CA ARG A 51 -26.96 3.32 -2.13
C ARG A 51 -27.33 1.87 -1.77
N ARG A 52 -26.41 1.13 -1.15
CA ARG A 52 -26.57 -0.28 -0.76
C ARG A 52 -27.07 -0.47 0.67
N ARG A 53 -27.41 0.58 1.41
CA ARG A 53 -27.75 0.50 2.85
C ARG A 53 -28.85 -0.53 3.17
N THR A 54 -29.78 -0.78 2.25
CA THR A 54 -30.86 -1.77 2.41
C THR A 54 -30.38 -3.22 2.50
N SER A 55 -29.18 -3.50 1.98
CA SER A 55 -28.49 -4.80 2.07
C SER A 55 -27.84 -5.09 3.42
N VAL A 56 -27.77 -4.08 4.30
CA VAL A 56 -27.28 -4.26 5.67
C VAL A 56 -28.24 -5.20 6.41
N GLU A 57 -27.69 -6.28 6.97
CA GLU A 57 -28.43 -7.14 7.90
C GLU A 57 -28.85 -6.34 9.14
N ALA A 58 -30.11 -6.45 9.56
CA ALA A 58 -30.65 -5.68 10.69
C ALA A 58 -29.92 -6.01 12.00
N GLU A 59 -29.55 -7.28 12.16
CA GLU A 59 -28.75 -7.80 13.26
C GLU A 59 -27.30 -8.05 12.80
N GLY A 60 -26.38 -8.09 13.76
CA GLY A 60 -24.97 -8.40 13.51
C GLY A 60 -24.01 -7.41 14.17
N GLY A 61 -22.71 -7.68 13.98
CA GLY A 61 -21.64 -6.90 14.56
C GLY A 61 -21.35 -5.58 13.84
N SER A 62 -20.08 -5.16 13.87
CA SER A 62 -19.62 -3.93 13.23
C SER A 62 -19.98 -3.88 11.74
N LEU A 63 -20.24 -2.67 11.22
CA LEU A 63 -20.40 -2.42 9.78
C LEU A 63 -19.06 -2.25 9.06
N ARG A 64 -17.94 -2.25 9.80
CA ARG A 64 -16.59 -2.07 9.25
C ARG A 64 -16.24 -3.11 8.18
N PRO A 65 -16.44 -4.43 8.36
CA PRO A 65 -16.15 -5.41 7.31
C PRO A 65 -16.94 -5.16 6.02
N TRP A 66 -18.20 -4.75 6.14
CA TRP A 66 -19.05 -4.42 5.00
C TRP A 66 -18.52 -3.18 4.25
N LEU A 67 -18.18 -2.10 4.96
CA LEU A 67 -17.58 -0.90 4.37
C LEU A 67 -16.24 -1.19 3.68
N LEU A 68 -15.36 -1.95 4.33
CA LEU A 68 -14.05 -2.31 3.78
C LEU A 68 -14.18 -3.22 2.54
N GLY A 69 -15.21 -4.05 2.49
CA GLY A 69 -15.59 -4.80 1.29
C GLY A 69 -15.98 -3.90 0.13
N ILE A 70 -16.86 -2.92 0.39
CA ILE A 70 -17.25 -1.92 -0.60
C ILE A 70 -16.01 -1.16 -1.09
N ALA A 71 -15.16 -0.67 -0.18
CA ALA A 71 -13.93 0.03 -0.53
C ALA A 71 -13.01 -0.80 -1.41
N THR A 72 -12.85 -2.09 -1.09
CA THR A 72 -12.07 -3.01 -1.91
C THR A 72 -12.65 -3.15 -3.32
N ASN A 73 -13.97 -3.25 -3.44
CA ASN A 73 -14.65 -3.33 -4.74
C ASN A 73 -14.56 -2.03 -5.55
N VAL A 74 -14.69 -0.87 -4.89
CA VAL A 74 -14.55 0.46 -5.48
C VAL A 74 -13.13 0.66 -6.02
N ALA A 75 -12.10 0.43 -5.19
CA ALA A 75 -10.71 0.45 -5.62
C ALA A 75 -10.48 -0.53 -6.79
N ARG A 76 -11.13 -1.71 -6.74
CA ARG A 76 -11.08 -2.69 -7.83
C ARG A 76 -11.59 -2.16 -9.15
N SER A 77 -12.73 -1.49 -9.11
CA SER A 77 -13.36 -0.86 -10.27
C SER A 77 -12.49 0.25 -10.83
N GLN A 78 -12.06 1.20 -10.00
CA GLN A 78 -11.25 2.35 -10.44
C GLN A 78 -9.97 1.93 -11.14
N TYR A 79 -9.18 1.01 -10.55
CA TYR A 79 -7.97 0.51 -11.21
C TYR A 79 -8.26 -0.17 -12.56
N ARG A 80 -9.38 -0.90 -12.70
CA ARG A 80 -9.74 -1.51 -13.99
C ARG A 80 -10.11 -0.43 -15.02
N SER A 81 -10.78 0.64 -14.59
CA SER A 81 -11.08 1.79 -15.45
C SER A 81 -9.82 2.55 -15.84
N ASN A 82 -8.94 2.89 -14.90
CA ASN A 82 -7.67 3.58 -15.18
C ASN A 82 -6.78 2.77 -16.12
N ARG A 83 -6.70 1.44 -15.95
CA ARG A 83 -5.95 0.59 -16.88
C ARG A 83 -6.55 0.61 -18.29
N ARG A 84 -7.88 0.59 -18.43
CA ARG A 84 -8.53 0.70 -19.74
C ARG A 84 -8.25 2.04 -20.40
N TYR A 85 -8.33 3.13 -19.62
CA TYR A 85 -8.02 4.48 -20.11
C TYR A 85 -6.56 4.60 -20.56
N ARG A 86 -5.61 4.14 -19.73
CA ARG A 86 -4.19 4.12 -20.09
C ARG A 86 -3.91 3.31 -21.35
N ASN A 87 -4.48 2.12 -21.47
CA ASN A 87 -4.32 1.31 -22.68
C ASN A 87 -4.89 2.01 -23.93
N ALA A 88 -6.01 2.74 -23.78
CA ALA A 88 -6.60 3.52 -24.87
C ALA A 88 -5.75 4.75 -25.24
N ALA A 89 -5.20 5.45 -24.24
CA ALA A 89 -4.29 6.58 -24.43
C ALA A 89 -2.97 6.14 -25.08
N GLU A 90 -2.38 5.02 -24.62
CA GLU A 90 -1.19 4.43 -25.24
C GLU A 90 -1.46 4.00 -26.69
N ALA A 91 -2.64 3.44 -26.99
CA ALA A 91 -3.04 3.12 -28.36
C ALA A 91 -3.25 4.38 -29.23
N ALA A 92 -3.79 5.46 -28.67
CA ALA A 92 -3.97 6.74 -29.36
C ALA A 92 -2.65 7.47 -29.59
N ALA A 93 -1.73 7.42 -28.62
CA ALA A 93 -0.38 7.96 -28.73
C ALA A 93 0.47 7.21 -29.75
N ALA A 94 0.36 5.88 -29.80
CA ALA A 94 0.96 5.07 -30.86
C ALA A 94 0.37 5.36 -32.25
N ALA A 95 -0.85 5.91 -32.31
CA ALA A 95 -1.52 6.36 -33.53
C ALA A 95 -1.25 7.85 -33.87
N GLY A 96 -0.32 8.52 -33.18
CA GLY A 96 0.19 9.85 -33.55
C GLY A 96 -0.42 11.05 -32.81
N ALA A 97 -1.23 10.85 -31.77
CA ALA A 97 -1.70 11.94 -30.91
C ALA A 97 -0.78 12.06 -29.67
N ALA A 98 0.10 13.06 -29.66
CA ALA A 98 0.95 13.33 -28.50
C ALA A 98 0.09 13.82 -27.31
N GLU A 99 0.29 13.24 -26.13
CA GLU A 99 -0.15 13.87 -24.88
C GLU A 99 0.91 13.79 -23.78
N GLU A 100 0.85 14.85 -22.99
CA GLU A 100 1.77 15.35 -21.98
C GLU A 100 1.76 14.47 -20.73
N LYS A 101 2.95 14.19 -20.20
CA LYS A 101 3.10 13.54 -18.89
C LYS A 101 2.63 14.52 -17.82
N VAL A 102 1.47 14.27 -17.23
CA VAL A 102 1.13 14.85 -15.93
C VAL A 102 1.99 14.14 -14.88
N GLU A 103 3.03 14.82 -14.41
CA GLU A 103 3.71 14.44 -13.18
C GLU A 103 2.76 14.66 -12.00
N ASP A 104 2.57 13.59 -11.23
CA ASP A 104 1.83 13.64 -9.97
C ASP A 104 2.76 14.23 -8.90
N HIS A 105 2.65 15.54 -8.70
CA HIS A 105 3.26 16.23 -7.58
C HIS A 105 2.30 16.22 -6.40
N ALA A 106 2.58 15.37 -5.41
CA ALA A 106 2.03 15.50 -4.06
C ALA A 106 3.19 15.75 -3.09
N GLU A 107 3.49 17.03 -2.84
CA GLU A 107 4.38 17.46 -1.77
C GLU A 107 3.57 17.86 -0.52
N GLU A 108 4.18 17.58 0.64
CA GLU A 108 3.94 18.09 1.99
C GLU A 108 2.84 17.45 2.87
N THR A 109 3.21 16.69 3.92
CA THR A 109 3.27 17.28 5.28
C THR A 109 4.48 16.80 6.11
N ALA A 110 5.33 17.73 6.55
CA ALA A 110 6.67 17.53 7.14
C ALA A 110 6.75 16.96 8.59
N GLY A 111 5.95 15.94 8.96
CA GLY A 111 5.86 15.52 10.37
C GLY A 111 6.75 14.36 10.88
N ARG A 112 7.05 13.32 10.09
CA ARG A 112 7.51 12.02 10.65
C ARG A 112 8.45 11.25 9.73
N LEU A 113 9.76 11.45 9.86
CA LEU A 113 10.74 10.69 9.06
C LEU A 113 10.68 9.18 9.34
N ASP A 114 10.40 8.76 10.59
CA ASP A 114 10.26 7.34 10.95
C ASP A 114 8.95 6.74 10.43
N ASP A 115 7.83 7.45 10.55
CA ASP A 115 6.54 6.96 10.00
C ASP A 115 6.57 6.91 8.47
N ARG A 116 7.26 7.83 7.80
CA ARG A 116 7.48 7.75 6.34
C ARG A 116 8.23 6.50 5.93
N ARG A 117 9.30 6.13 6.66
CA ARG A 117 10.06 4.90 6.37
C ARG A 117 9.22 3.65 6.58
N ARG A 118 8.44 3.60 7.66
CA ARG A 118 7.52 2.47 7.94
C ARG A 118 6.40 2.37 6.91
N ILE A 119 5.82 3.51 6.50
CA ILE A 119 4.82 3.58 5.44
C ILE A 119 5.44 3.11 4.12
N ALA A 120 6.62 3.63 3.75
CA ALA A 120 7.31 3.24 2.52
C ALA A 120 7.62 1.74 2.49
N ALA A 121 8.16 1.18 3.58
CA ALA A 121 8.41 -0.26 3.69
C ALA A 121 7.12 -1.08 3.55
N THR A 122 6.03 -0.63 4.18
CA THR A 122 4.71 -1.27 4.06
C THR A 122 4.21 -1.23 2.62
N LEU A 123 4.28 -0.08 1.95
CA LEU A 123 3.83 0.08 0.57
C LEU A 123 4.67 -0.76 -0.39
N THR A 124 5.99 -0.83 -0.19
CA THR A 124 6.89 -1.71 -0.95
C THR A 124 6.52 -3.18 -0.76
N ALA A 125 6.31 -3.63 0.48
CA ALA A 125 5.90 -5.01 0.75
C ALA A 125 4.56 -5.35 0.06
N LEU A 126 3.59 -4.43 0.12
CA LEU A 126 2.29 -4.60 -0.52
C LEU A 126 2.39 -4.55 -2.04
N SER A 127 3.26 -3.71 -2.63
CA SER A 127 3.42 -3.56 -4.08
C SER A 127 3.83 -4.88 -4.75
N LEU A 128 4.60 -5.71 -4.04
CA LEU A 128 5.08 -7.02 -4.47
C LEU A 128 3.97 -8.10 -4.45
N LEU A 129 2.82 -7.81 -3.83
CA LEU A 129 1.67 -8.70 -3.84
C LEU A 129 0.82 -8.48 -5.08
N LYS A 130 0.41 -9.61 -5.69
CA LYS A 130 -0.70 -9.63 -6.65
C LYS A 130 -1.92 -9.03 -5.96
N ARG A 131 -2.65 -8.23 -6.71
CA ARG A 131 -3.81 -7.50 -6.18
C ARG A 131 -4.80 -8.36 -5.37
N PRO A 132 -5.28 -9.53 -5.85
CA PRO A 132 -6.23 -10.33 -5.07
C PRO A 132 -5.66 -10.83 -3.75
N GLU A 133 -4.34 -10.98 -3.66
CA GLU A 133 -3.63 -11.37 -2.44
C GLU A 133 -3.52 -10.18 -1.49
N ARG A 134 -3.17 -8.99 -2.02
CA ARG A 134 -3.15 -7.72 -1.27
C ARG A 134 -4.49 -7.40 -0.64
N GLU A 135 -5.58 -7.50 -1.40
CA GLU A 135 -6.95 -7.23 -0.96
C GLU A 135 -7.35 -8.08 0.26
N VAL A 136 -7.05 -9.38 0.22
CA VAL A 136 -7.40 -10.27 1.33
C VAL A 136 -6.47 -10.05 2.52
N LEU A 137 -5.18 -9.83 2.26
CA LEU A 137 -4.18 -9.61 3.28
C LEU A 137 -4.42 -8.29 4.05
N THR A 138 -4.78 -7.19 3.40
CA THR A 138 -5.10 -5.94 4.10
C THR A 138 -6.38 -6.07 4.92
N LEU A 139 -7.43 -6.71 4.40
CA LEU A 139 -8.65 -6.98 5.18
C LEU A 139 -8.38 -7.81 6.44
N CYS A 140 -7.70 -8.95 6.29
CA CYS A 140 -7.59 -9.90 7.40
C CYS A 140 -6.49 -9.52 8.39
N LEU A 141 -5.32 -9.08 7.90
CA LEU A 141 -4.15 -8.86 8.75
C LEU A 141 -4.04 -7.42 9.26
N TRP A 142 -4.39 -6.41 8.45
CA TRP A 142 -4.34 -5.01 8.89
C TRP A 142 -5.64 -4.57 9.55
N GLU A 143 -6.77 -4.93 8.95
CA GLU A 143 -8.07 -4.49 9.46
C GLU A 143 -8.66 -5.45 10.49
N GLY A 144 -8.10 -6.66 10.62
CA GLY A 144 -8.58 -7.67 11.57
C GLY A 144 -9.95 -8.26 11.22
N VAL A 145 -10.31 -8.21 9.94
CA VAL A 145 -11.59 -8.76 9.46
C VAL A 145 -11.51 -10.29 9.44
N GLU A 146 -12.52 -10.94 10.00
CA GLU A 146 -12.64 -12.40 10.02
C GLU A 146 -12.73 -12.98 8.60
N TYR A 147 -12.20 -14.20 8.40
CA TYR A 147 -12.11 -14.78 7.05
C TYR A 147 -13.48 -14.99 6.40
N SER A 148 -14.50 -15.29 7.19
CA SER A 148 -15.90 -15.45 6.73
C SER A 148 -16.50 -14.11 6.30
N GLU A 149 -16.20 -13.03 7.03
CA GLU A 149 -16.66 -11.69 6.69
C GLU A 149 -15.94 -11.15 5.45
N ALA A 150 -14.62 -11.36 5.36
CA ALA A 150 -13.83 -11.03 4.17
C ALA A 150 -14.33 -11.80 2.94
N ALA A 151 -14.67 -13.08 3.09
CA ALA A 151 -15.25 -13.89 2.02
C ALA A 151 -16.57 -13.31 1.51
N ARG A 152 -17.49 -12.96 2.44
CA ARG A 152 -18.78 -12.34 2.13
C ARG A 152 -18.60 -10.97 1.47
N ALA A 153 -17.73 -10.14 2.03
CA ALA A 153 -17.50 -8.77 1.58
C ALA A 153 -16.87 -8.70 0.17
N LEU A 154 -16.02 -9.69 -0.17
CA LEU A 154 -15.39 -9.81 -1.47
C LEU A 154 -16.18 -10.66 -2.48
N GLY A 155 -17.21 -11.37 -2.05
CA GLY A 155 -17.98 -12.30 -2.90
C GLY A 155 -17.13 -13.48 -3.40
N ILE A 156 -16.26 -14.04 -2.56
CA ILE A 156 -15.38 -15.18 -2.91
C ILE A 156 -15.49 -16.30 -1.87
N PRO A 157 -15.20 -17.56 -2.21
CA PRO A 157 -15.18 -18.66 -1.24
C PRO A 157 -14.18 -18.44 -0.10
N ILE A 158 -14.51 -18.88 1.12
CA ILE A 158 -13.59 -18.79 2.28
C ILE A 158 -12.28 -19.57 2.04
N GLY A 159 -12.33 -20.68 1.29
CA GLY A 159 -11.11 -21.39 0.83
C GLY A 159 -10.21 -20.52 -0.06
N THR A 160 -10.80 -19.63 -0.85
CA THR A 160 -10.08 -18.65 -1.67
C THR A 160 -9.44 -17.56 -0.83
N VAL A 161 -10.10 -17.10 0.25
CA VAL A 161 -9.50 -16.20 1.25
C VAL A 161 -8.25 -16.85 1.84
N ARG A 162 -8.37 -18.08 2.37
CA ARG A 162 -7.26 -18.82 2.98
C ARG A 162 -6.09 -19.04 2.01
N SER A 163 -6.37 -19.48 0.78
CA SER A 163 -5.32 -19.74 -0.20
C SER A 163 -4.62 -18.47 -0.68
N ARG A 164 -5.33 -17.33 -0.79
CA ARG A 164 -4.73 -16.02 -1.10
C ARG A 164 -3.86 -15.52 0.04
N LEU A 165 -4.30 -15.65 1.29
CA LEU A 165 -3.48 -15.30 2.46
C LEU A 165 -2.21 -16.12 2.54
N SER A 166 -2.31 -17.45 2.34
CA SER A 166 -1.15 -18.35 2.32
C SER A 166 -0.12 -17.89 1.28
N ARG A 167 -0.57 -17.62 0.05
CA ARG A 167 0.31 -17.10 -1.03
C ARG A 167 0.91 -15.74 -0.71
N ALA A 168 0.11 -14.82 -0.14
CA ALA A 168 0.57 -13.50 0.24
C ALA A 168 1.69 -13.58 1.29
N ARG A 169 1.46 -14.33 2.37
CA ARG A 169 2.44 -14.57 3.44
C ARG A 169 3.70 -15.25 2.90
N GLY A 170 3.53 -16.27 2.05
CA GLY A 170 4.66 -16.95 1.41
C GLY A 170 5.51 -16.03 0.54
N ARG A 171 4.89 -15.10 -0.20
CA ARG A 171 5.65 -14.12 -0.99
C ARG A 171 6.37 -13.11 -0.10
N LEU A 172 5.69 -12.54 0.89
CA LEU A 172 6.30 -11.60 1.83
C LEU A 172 7.47 -12.24 2.59
N ARG A 173 7.35 -13.50 3.02
CA ARG A 173 8.43 -14.22 3.68
C ARG A 173 9.66 -14.38 2.79
N LYS A 174 9.48 -14.84 1.55
CA LYS A 174 10.60 -14.97 0.59
C LYS A 174 11.32 -13.64 0.34
N LEU A 175 10.58 -12.53 0.35
CA LEU A 175 11.15 -11.20 0.16
C LEU A 175 11.93 -10.74 1.39
N ALA A 176 11.38 -10.97 2.59
CA ALA A 176 12.08 -10.67 3.84
C ALA A 176 13.37 -11.51 3.96
N ASP A 177 13.32 -12.80 3.62
CA ASP A 177 14.48 -13.69 3.62
C ASP A 177 15.55 -13.20 2.61
N ALA A 178 15.14 -12.75 1.42
CA ALA A 178 16.06 -12.19 0.42
C ALA A 178 16.68 -10.85 0.85
N GLU A 179 15.94 -10.00 1.55
CA GLU A 179 16.46 -8.74 2.11
C GLU A 179 17.48 -9.00 3.21
N LEU A 180 17.21 -9.98 4.10
CA LEU A 180 18.13 -10.40 5.16
C LEU A 180 19.43 -10.98 4.56
N LEU A 181 19.31 -11.89 3.58
CA LEU A 181 20.47 -12.47 2.87
C LEU A 181 21.25 -11.44 2.03
N GLY A 182 20.58 -10.39 1.55
CA GLY A 182 21.21 -9.27 0.84
C GLY A 182 22.01 -8.35 1.77
N ARG A 183 21.51 -8.12 2.99
CA ARG A 183 22.22 -7.35 4.04
C ARG A 183 23.47 -8.07 4.56
N GLU A 184 23.44 -9.41 4.61
CA GLU A 184 24.62 -10.21 4.98
C GLU A 184 25.72 -10.23 3.90
N ARG A 185 25.38 -9.86 2.65
CA ARG A 185 26.31 -9.80 1.51
C ARG A 185 26.84 -8.41 1.20
N GLU A 186 26.46 -7.38 1.96
CA GLU A 186 27.15 -6.09 1.88
C GLU A 186 28.61 -6.29 2.32
N PRO A 187 29.61 -6.09 1.42
CA PRO A 187 30.99 -6.25 1.83
C PRO A 187 31.30 -5.16 2.86
N THR A 188 31.46 -5.56 4.12
CA THR A 188 32.26 -4.80 5.09
C THR A 188 33.50 -4.33 4.35
N ALA A 189 33.67 -3.02 4.24
CA ALA A 189 34.75 -2.36 3.55
C ALA A 189 36.10 -2.98 3.95
N ALA A 190 36.51 -4.00 3.20
CA ALA A 190 37.74 -4.72 3.41
C ALA A 190 38.82 -3.93 2.66
N ASN A 191 39.71 -3.37 3.46
CA ASN A 191 41.09 -3.09 3.10
C ASN A 191 41.32 -1.88 2.18
N ARG A 192 41.22 -0.67 2.75
CA ARG A 192 42.14 0.41 2.37
C ARG A 192 43.54 -0.01 2.82
N GLN A 193 44.21 -0.78 1.99
CA GLN A 193 45.65 -0.94 2.06
C GLN A 193 46.25 0.44 1.84
N THR A 194 46.76 1.01 2.93
CA THR A 194 47.72 2.09 2.91
C THR A 194 48.95 1.56 2.19
N THR A 195 49.02 1.73 0.87
CA THR A 195 50.29 1.65 0.16
C THR A 195 51.11 2.82 0.66
N GLY A 196 52.01 2.52 1.60
CA GLY A 196 52.97 3.44 2.15
C GLY A 196 53.70 4.14 1.01
N ASP A 197 53.48 5.45 0.97
CA ASP A 197 54.20 6.39 0.14
C ASP A 197 55.70 6.25 0.44
N ARG A 198 56.48 6.02 -0.61
CA ARG A 198 57.93 5.83 -0.50
C ARG A 198 58.55 7.15 -0.06
N GLY A 199 59.02 7.17 1.18
CA GLY A 199 59.78 8.26 1.79
C GLY A 199 60.89 8.77 0.86
N TYR A 200 60.71 10.02 0.47
CA TYR A 200 61.68 10.91 -0.15
C TYR A 200 62.98 10.97 0.68
N VAL A 201 64.10 10.60 0.05
CA VAL A 201 65.44 10.65 0.65
C VAL A 201 65.91 12.10 0.66
N ILE A 202 65.88 12.76 1.81
CA ILE A 202 66.64 13.99 2.05
C ILE A 202 68.06 13.57 2.46
N ARG A 203 69.05 13.92 1.63
CA ARG A 203 70.46 13.88 2.02
C ARG A 203 70.73 15.05 2.97
N SER A 204 70.96 14.74 4.24
CA SER A 204 71.59 15.64 5.19
C SER A 204 73.07 15.81 4.84
N ALA A 205 73.45 17.07 4.66
CA ALA A 205 74.83 17.51 4.67
C ALA A 205 75.37 17.56 6.11
N GLN A 206 76.70 17.53 6.19
CA GLN A 206 77.57 17.72 7.35
C GLN A 206 77.98 16.47 8.13
N GLU A 207 79.18 16.00 7.82
CA GLU A 207 80.18 15.68 8.85
C GLU A 207 81.52 16.27 8.40
N GLY A 208 82.03 17.21 9.18
CA GLY A 208 83.44 17.54 9.18
C GLY A 208 84.20 16.51 10.02
N ASN A 209 85.41 16.16 9.60
CA ASN A 209 86.42 15.68 10.53
C ASN A 209 87.83 15.95 9.97
N ARG A 210 88.61 16.66 10.81
CA ARG A 210 90.08 16.80 10.85
C ARG A 210 90.80 17.58 9.75
#